data_AF-A0AAE1WWW4-F1
#
_entry.id   AF-A0AAE1WWW4-F1
#
_cell.length_a   1.000
_cell.length_b   1.000
_cell.length_c   1.000
_cell.angle_alpha   90.00
_cell.angle_beta   90.00
_cell.angle_gamma   90.00
#
_symmetry.space_group_name_H-M   'P 1'
#
loop_
_entity.id
_entity.type
_entity.pdbx_description
1 polymer ?
#
loop_
_entity_poly.entity_id
_entity_poly.type
_entity_poly.pdbx_seq_one_letter_code
_entity_poly.pdbx_strand_id
1 'polypeptide(L)' 'MEAKRRGKILGVTVAERAPIVSHLLFVDDTLVFGEAKEAQIGEIRRILTSCERASGQAINFQKSSMVVGG' A
#
# COMPACT_ATOMS: atom_id res chain seq x y z
N MET A 1 0.83 8.60 -2.99
CA MET A 1 -0.59 8.99 -2.87
C MET A 1 -1.32 9.20 -4.21
N GLU A 2 -0.60 9.37 -5.32
CA GLU A 2 -1.15 9.48 -6.69
C GLU A 2 -1.92 8.23 -7.18
N ALA A 3 -1.48 7.02 -6.81
CA ALA A 3 -1.98 5.77 -7.39
C ALA A 3 -3.46 5.46 -7.10
N LYS A 4 -3.95 5.75 -5.88
CA LYS A 4 -5.39 5.65 -5.56
C LYS A 4 -6.21 6.66 -6.37
N ARG A 5 -5.71 7.90 -6.49
CA ARG A 5 -6.35 8.96 -7.30
C ARG A 5 -6.46 8.57 -8.78
N ARG A 6 -5.53 7.76 -9.29
CA ARG A 6 -5.53 7.25 -10.67
C ARG A 6 -6.24 5.90 -10.83
N GLY A 7 -6.93 5.39 -9.80
CA GLY A 7 -7.66 4.12 -9.85
C GLY A 7 -6.77 2.87 -9.92
N LYS A 8 -5.47 3.00 -9.65
CA LYS A 8 -4.49 1.91 -9.78
C LYS A 8 -4.43 0.99 -8.57
N ILE A 9 -4.91 1.46 -7.41
CA ILE A 9 -5.08 0.69 -6.18
C ILE A 9 -6.52 0.92 -5.73
N LEU A 10 -7.33 -0.15 -5.70
CA LEU A 10 -8.74 -0.07 -5.29
C LEU A 10 -8.91 0.10 -3.78
N GLY A 11 -7.90 -0.23 -2.95
CA GLY A 11 -8.03 -0.19 -1.48
C GLY A 11 -9.01 -1.25 -0.96
N VAL A 12 -9.32 -1.20 0.33
CA VAL A 12 -10.24 -2.13 1.01
C VAL A 12 -11.32 -1.34 1.76
N THR A 13 -12.51 -1.94 1.90
CA THR A 13 -13.54 -1.47 2.83
C THR A 13 -13.78 -2.53 3.88
N VAL A 14 -13.88 -2.11 5.14
CA VAL A 14 -14.08 -3.01 6.30
C VAL A 14 -15.56 -3.16 6.69
N ALA A 15 -16.43 -2.31 6.14
CA ALA A 15 -17.88 -2.37 6.33
C ALA A 15 -18.59 -1.69 5.15
N GLU A 16 -19.86 -2.04 4.91
CA GLU A 16 -20.64 -1.58 3.75
C GLU A 16 -20.66 -0.05 3.56
N ARG A 17 -20.53 0.72 4.65
CA ARG A 17 -20.53 2.19 4.64
C ARG A 17 -19.21 2.82 5.08
N ALA A 18 -18.17 2.00 5.24
CA ALA A 18 -16.85 2.50 5.61
C ALA A 18 -16.16 3.16 4.40
N PRO A 19 -15.30 4.16 4.62
CA PRO A 19 -14.47 4.70 3.56
C PRO A 19 -13.52 3.63 3.02
N ILE A 20 -13.27 3.67 1.71
CA ILE A 20 -12.26 2.83 1.08
C ILE A 20 -10.88 3.32 1.51
N VAL A 21 -10.11 2.48 2.19
CA VAL A 21 -8.76 2.77 2.70
C VAL A 21 -7.74 2.03 1.84
N SER A 22 -6.70 2.72 1.36
CA SER A 22 -5.59 2.06 0.64
C SER A 22 -4.29 2.02 1.45
N HIS A 23 -4.22 2.77 2.55
CA HIS A 23 -3.05 2.80 3.43
C HIS A 23 -3.45 3.41 4.79
N LEU A 24 -2.73 3.01 5.84
CA LEU A 24 -2.79 3.61 7.17
C LEU A 24 -1.36 4.00 7.56
N LEU A 25 -1.20 5.24 8.03
CA LEU A 25 0.07 5.79 8.49
C LEU A 25 0.02 5.91 10.01
N PHE A 26 0.92 5.22 10.69
CA PHE A 26 1.20 5.39 12.11
C PHE A 26 2.54 6.11 12.28
N VAL A 27 2.94 6.36 13.53
CA VAL A 27 4.20 7.04 13.85
C VAL A 27 5.40 6.23 13.33
N ASP A 28 5.37 4.91 13.50
CA ASP A 28 6.49 4.03 13.15
C ASP A 28 6.16 3.07 12.00
N ASP A 29 4.88 2.79 11.74
CA ASP A 29 4.44 1.75 10.81
C ASP A 29 3.54 2.30 9.70
N THR A 30 3.67 1.73 8.50
CA THR A 30 2.78 2.01 7.37
C THR A 30 2.16 0.71 6.88
N LEU A 31 0.84 0.66 6.84
CA LEU A 31 0.08 -0.43 6.23
C LEU A 31 -0.40 0.00 4.84
N VAL A 32 -0.32 -0.90 3.86
CA VAL A 32 -0.82 -0.68 2.51
C VAL A 32 -1.81 -1.79 2.16
N PHE A 33 -2.97 -1.41 1.63
CA PHE A 33 -4.06 -2.31 1.31
C PHE A 33 -4.36 -2.30 -0.19
N GLY A 34 -4.61 -3.49 -0.72
CA GLY A 34 -5.00 -3.70 -2.11
C GLY A 34 -5.44 -5.14 -2.33
N GLU A 35 -6.01 -5.40 -3.49
CA GLU A 35 -6.33 -6.74 -3.95
C GLU A 35 -5.04 -7.52 -4.24
N ALA A 36 -5.05 -8.83 -4.01
CA ALA A 36 -3.94 -9.74 -4.34
C ALA A 36 -3.86 -10.03 -5.85
N LYS A 37 -3.96 -8.98 -6.67
CA LYS A 37 -3.77 -9.03 -8.13
C LYS A 37 -2.38 -8.52 -8.45
N GLU A 38 -1.66 -9.18 -9.37
CA GLU A 38 -0.31 -8.78 -9.79
C GLU A 38 -0.22 -7.30 -10.16
N ALA A 39 -1.23 -6.76 -10.85
CA ALA A 39 -1.29 -5.36 -11.22
C ALA A 39 -1.25 -4.42 -10.01
N GLN A 40 -2.00 -4.72 -8.94
CA GLN A 40 -2.00 -3.89 -7.73
C GLN A 40 -0.72 -4.07 -6.92
N ILE A 41 -0.20 -5.30 -6.81
CA ILE A 41 1.08 -5.58 -6.14
C ILE A 41 2.22 -4.82 -6.84
N GLY A 42 2.22 -4.79 -8.17
CA GLY A 42 3.18 -4.02 -8.96
C GLY A 42 3.11 -2.51 -8.68
N GLU A 43 1.91 -1.96 -8.52
CA GLU A 43 1.73 -0.54 -8.19
C GLU A 43 2.12 -0.23 -6.73
N ILE A 44 1.87 -1.14 -5.79
CA ILE A 44 2.37 -1.02 -4.41
C ILE A 44 3.89 -0.98 -4.42
N ARG A 45 4.54 -1.91 -5.13
CA ARG A 45 6.01 -1.93 -5.28
C ARG A 45 6.53 -0.63 -5.91
N ARG A 46 5.84 -0.10 -6.92
CA ARG A 46 6.23 1.16 -7.57
C ARG A 46 6.16 2.36 -6.60
N ILE A 47 5.15 2.42 -5.74
CA ILE A 47 5.02 3.46 -4.72
C ILE A 47 6.14 3.34 -3.70
N LEU A 48 6.38 2.13 -3.20
CA LEU A 48 7.44 1.82 -2.26
C LEU A 48 8.82 2.26 -2.78
N THR A 49 9.17 1.87 -4.02
CA THR A 49 10.42 2.32 -4.66
C THR A 49 10.47 3.84 -4.89
N SER A 50 9.34 4.49 -5.18
CA SER A 50 9.29 5.94 -5.29
C SER A 50 9.54 6.63 -3.95
N CYS A 51 9.03 6.06 -2.86
CA CYS A 51 9.28 6.53 -1.50
C CYS A 51 10.76 6.37 -1.15
N GLU A 52 11.37 5.21 -1.45
CA GLU A 52 12.80 4.99 -1.20
C GLU A 52 13.68 6.03 -1.88
N ARG A 53 13.37 6.32 -3.16
CA ARG A 53 14.11 7.32 -3.93
C ARG A 53 13.90 8.74 -3.43
N ALA A 54 12.71 9.07 -2.94
CA ALA A 54 12.38 10.40 -2.45
C ALA A 54 12.91 10.67 -1.04
N SER A 55 12.87 9.67 -0.15
CA SER A 55 13.41 9.77 1.22
C SER A 55 14.91 9.51 1.29
N GLY A 56 15.49 8.83 0.28
CA GLY A 56 16.86 8.34 0.31
C GLY A 56 17.04 7.12 1.23
N GLN A 57 15.94 6.53 1.71
CA GLN A 57 15.96 5.42 2.66
C GLN A 57 15.50 4.14 1.96
N ALA A 58 16.21 3.04 2.17
CA ALA A 58 15.75 1.72 1.72
C ALA A 58 14.62 1.21 2.62
N ILE A 59 13.68 0.47 2.04
CA ILE A 59 12.66 -0.24 2.79
C ILE A 59 13.32 -1.37 3.56
N ASN A 60 13.01 -1.44 4.86
CA ASN A 60 13.46 -2.52 5.70
C ASN A 60 12.52 -3.73 5.56
N PHE A 61 12.88 -4.64 4.66
CA PHE A 61 12.13 -5.88 4.47
C PHE A 61 12.12 -6.79 5.71
N GLN A 62 13.10 -6.69 6.62
CA GLN A 62 13.07 -7.46 7.87
C GLN A 62 11.99 -6.98 8.84
N LYS A 63 11.60 -5.70 8.74
CA LYS A 63 10.49 -5.12 9.50
C LYS A 63 9.17 -5.09 8.72
N SER A 64 9.15 -5.60 7.50
CA SER A 64 7.97 -5.60 6.64
C SER A 64 7.33 -6.99 6.63
N SER A 65 6.00 -7.04 6.62
CA SER A 65 5.24 -8.28 6.43
C SER A 65 4.20 -8.10 5.33
N MET A 66 3.91 -9.18 4.61
CA MET A 66 2.85 -9.22 3.59
C MET A 66 1.88 -10.33 3.95
N VAL A 67 0.60 -9.97 4.05
CA VAL A 67 -0.49 -10.90 4.35
C VAL A 67 -1.41 -10.98 3.14
N VAL A 68 -1.69 -12.19 2.67
CA VAL A 68 -2.62 -12.44 1.57
C VAL A 68 -3.84 -13.14 2.16
N GLY A 69 -5.00 -12.49 2.09
CA GLY A 69 -6.28 -13.10 2.46
C GLY A 69 -6.80 -13.98 1.32
N GLY A 70 -7.16 -15.23 1.65
CA GLY A 70 -7.85 -16.16 0.75
C GLY A 70 -9.37 -16.04 0.85
#